data_AF-A0A6B2JF23-F1
#
_entry.id   AF-A0A6B2JF23-F1
#
_cell.length_a   1.000
_cell.length_b   1.000
_cell.length_c   1.000
_cell.angle_alpha   90.00
_cell.angle_beta   90.00
_cell.angle_gamma   90.00
#
_symmetry.space_group_name_H-M   'P 1'
#
loop_
_entity.id
_entity.type
_entity.pdbx_description
1 polymer ?
#
loop_
_entity_poly.entity_id
_entity_poly.type
_entity_poly.pdbx_seq_one_letter_code
_entity_poly.pdbx_strand_id
1 'polypeptide(L)' 'FICFLDRYIRWYNEKRIKLSLGAMSPVKYRQHLGITT' A
#
# COMPACT_ATOMS: atom_id res chain seq x y z
N PHE A 1 -4.96 -22.50 0.06
CA PHE A 1 -4.15 -21.68 -0.88
C PHE A 1 -4.63 -20.22 -0.90
N ILE A 2 -5.89 -19.94 -1.25
CA ILE A 2 -6.46 -18.57 -1.35
C ILE A 2 -6.33 -17.76 -0.04
N CYS A 3 -6.61 -18.35 1.13
CA CYS A 3 -6.52 -17.65 2.42
C CYS A 3 -5.10 -17.16 2.77
N PHE A 4 -4.07 -17.93 2.37
CA PHE A 4 -2.68 -17.55 2.63
C PHE A 4 -2.27 -16.39 1.73
N LEU A 5 -2.76 -16.40 0.49
CA LEU A 5 -2.54 -15.34 -0.49
C LEU A 5 -3.25 -14.04 -0.09
N ASP A 6 -4.49 -14.12 0.41
CA ASP A 6 -5.21 -12.97 0.97
C ASP A 6 -4.45 -12.35 2.16
N ARG A 7 -3.98 -13.19 3.09
CA ARG A 7 -3.19 -12.75 4.23
C ARG A 7 -1.87 -12.08 3.81
N TYR A 8 -1.21 -12.64 2.80
CA TYR A 8 0.02 -12.06 2.24
C TYR A 8 -0.23 -10.69 1.60
N ILE A 9 -1.28 -10.57 0.78
CA ILE A 9 -1.65 -9.30 0.14
C ILE A 9 -1.97 -8.23 1.20
N ARG A 10 -2.75 -8.58 2.24
CA ARG A 10 -3.05 -7.67 3.35
C ARG A 10 -1.79 -7.23 4.08
N TRP A 11 -0.92 -8.17 4.45
CA TRP A 11 0.34 -7.86 5.12
C TRP A 11 1.24 -6.96 4.27
N TYR A 12 1.37 -7.25 2.98
CA TYR A 12 2.16 -6.45 2.04
C TYR A 12 1.62 -5.02 1.92
N ASN A 13 0.30 -4.88 1.76
CA ASN A 13 -0.36 -3.58 1.64
C ASN A 13 -0.25 -2.75 2.93
N GLU A 14 -0.28 -3.38 4.10
CA GLU A 14 -0.19 -2.67 5.37
C GLU A 14 1.23 -2.35 5.79
N LYS A 15 2.17 -3.27 5.61
CA LYS A 15 3.54 -3.16 6.14
C LYS A 15 4.51 -2.61 5.12
N ARG A 16 4.46 -3.06 3.87
CA ARG A 16 5.47 -2.71 2.86
C ARG A 16 5.13 -1.42 2.14
N ILE A 17 3.88 -1.25 1.70
CA ILE A 17 3.45 -0.02 1.05
C ILE A 17 3.70 1.16 2.00
N LYS A 18 3.18 1.13 3.23
CA LYS A 18 3.36 2.25 4.18
C LYS A 18 4.84 2.59 4.49
N LEU A 19 5.74 1.61 4.49
CA LEU A 19 7.18 1.85 4.66
C LEU A 19 7.76 2.60 3.46
N SER A 20 7.46 2.13 2.24
CA SER A 20 7.90 2.76 1.00
C SER A 20 7.25 4.12 0.74
N LEU A 21 6.05 4.36 1.29
CA LEU A 21 5.33 5.62 1.17
C LEU A 21 5.72 6.65 2.25
N GLY A 22 6.72 6.39 3.09
CA GLY A 22 7.13 7.33 4.14
C GLY A 22 6.01 7.63 5.16
N ALA A 23 5.25 6.61 5.56
CA ALA A 23 4.06 6.71 6.41
C ALA A 23 2.86 7.45 5.79
N MET A 24 2.92 7.82 4.50
CA MET A 24 1.75 8.34 3.79
C MET A 24 0.77 7.23 3.45
N SER A 25 -0.53 7.56 3.41
CA SER A 25 -1.52 6.65 2.85
C SER A 25 -1.32 6.52 1.32
N PRO A 26 -1.73 5.40 0.70
CA PRO A 26 -1.63 5.22 -0.75
C PRO A 26 -2.27 6.35 -1.56
N VAL A 27 -3.38 6.92 -1.06
CA VAL A 27 -4.05 8.07 -1.68
C VAL A 27 -3.19 9.32 -1.59
N LYS A 28 -2.67 9.66 -0.39
CA LYS A 28 -1.79 10.82 -0.19
C LYS A 28 -0.50 10.73 -0.99
N TYR A 29 0.07 9.52 -1.11
CA TYR A 29 1.27 9.32 -1.91
C TYR A 29 1.02 9.50 -3.40
N ARG A 30 -0.11 9.00 -3.93
CA ARG A 30 -0.50 9.26 -5.33
C ARG A 30 -0.75 10.74 -5.60
N GLN A 31 -1.35 11.45 -4.65
CA GLN A 31 -1.51 12.90 -4.72
C GLN A 31 -0.16 13.62 -4.73
N HIS A 32 0.78 13.20 -3.86
CA HIS A 32 2.13 13.75 -3.81
C HIS A 32 2.91 13.53 -5.12
N LEU A 33 2.72 12.37 -5.76
CA LEU A 33 3.31 12.07 -7.07
C LEU A 33 2.64 12.79 -8.24
N GLY A 34 1.54 13.53 -8.03
CA GLY A 34 0.80 14.18 -9.11
C GLY A 34 0.10 13.19 -10.04
N ILE A 35 -0.08 11.93 -9.63
CA ILE A 35 -0.75 10.87 -10.40
C ILE A 35 -2.29 10.97 -10.23
N THR A 36 -2.77 12.05 -9.63
CA THR A 36 -4.20 12.24 -9.34
C THR A 36 -5.00 12.42 -10.63
N THR A 37 -5.92 11.48 -10.89
CA THR A 37 -7.26 11.77 -11.41
C THR A 37 -8.21 11.82 -10.21
#